data_AF-A0A9D2IE16-F1
#
_entry.id   AF-A0A9D2IE16-F1
#
_cell.length_a   1.000
_cell.length_b   1.000
_cell.length_c   1.000
_cell.angle_alpha   90.00
_cell.angle_beta   90.00
_cell.angle_gamma   90.00
#
_symmetry.space_group_name_H-M   'P 1'
#
loop_
_entity.id
_entity.type
_entity.pdbx_description
1 polymer ?
#
loop_
_entity_poly.entity_id
_entity_poly.type
_entity_poly.pdbx_seq_one_letter_code
_entity_poly.pdbx_strand_id
1 'polypeptide(L)'
;MLSVLSSKKEGFRFYFILRDGERSFGGGLAENGFLVSDGACTQKELMLRTLVNKCMNDFVPEVFARGEWGVDLTRFGFEGEGEIFRSSWEKLRLPHDCGN
;
A
#
# COMPACT_ATOMS: atom_id res chain seq x y z
N MET A 1 -20.97 -0.68 0.67
CA MET A 1 -20.20 -0.70 1.93
C MET A 1 -18.73 -0.83 1.56
N LEU A 2 -17.88 0.02 2.11
CA LEU A 2 -16.44 -0.02 1.90
C LEU A 2 -15.81 -0.96 2.94
N SER A 3 -15.05 -1.96 2.51
CA SER A 3 -14.34 -2.86 3.42
C SER A 3 -13.02 -3.33 2.84
N VAL A 4 -12.07 -3.68 3.72
CA VAL A 4 -10.78 -4.24 3.32
C VAL A 4 -10.57 -5.55 4.08
N LEU A 5 -10.32 -6.63 3.34
CA LEU A 5 -10.19 -7.98 3.90
C LEU A 5 -8.87 -8.62 3.47
N SER A 6 -8.18 -9.26 4.42
CA SER A 6 -7.01 -10.07 4.12
C SER A 6 -7.41 -11.29 3.28
N SER A 7 -6.58 -11.62 2.29
CA SER A 7 -6.75 -12.80 1.45
C SER A 7 -5.38 -13.42 1.12
N LYS A 8 -5.38 -14.69 0.73
CA LYS A 8 -4.16 -15.37 0.24
C LYS A 8 -4.06 -15.19 -1.26
N LYS A 9 -2.86 -14.86 -1.76
CA LYS A 9 -2.56 -14.78 -3.19
C LYS A 9 -1.11 -15.19 -3.43
N GLU A 10 -0.89 -16.05 -4.42
CA GLU A 10 0.45 -16.49 -4.81
C GLU A 10 1.30 -15.30 -5.31
N GLY A 11 2.59 -15.29 -4.96
CA GLY A 11 3.51 -14.19 -5.29
C GLY A 11 3.43 -12.99 -4.35
N PHE A 12 2.65 -13.09 -3.26
CA PHE A 12 2.47 -12.03 -2.27
C PHE A 12 2.78 -12.51 -0.85
N ARG A 13 3.54 -11.70 -0.11
CA ARG A 13 3.76 -11.90 1.34
C ARG A 13 2.46 -11.70 2.12
N PHE A 14 1.67 -10.72 1.70
CA PHE A 14 0.30 -10.53 2.13
C PHE A 14 -0.50 -9.84 1.02
N TYR A 15 -1.81 -10.08 1.01
CA TYR A 15 -2.72 -9.52 0.02
C TYR A 15 -4.03 -9.11 0.68
N PHE A 16 -4.61 -8.02 0.19
CA PHE A 16 -5.87 -7.47 0.65
C PHE A 16 -6.80 -7.26 -0.53
N ILE A 17 -8.10 -7.41 -0.26
CA ILE A 17 -9.18 -7.09 -1.18
C ILE A 17 -9.97 -5.94 -0.57
N LEU A 18 -9.96 -4.81 -1.27
CA LEU A 18 -10.82 -3.67 -1.00
C LEU A 18 -12.12 -3.83 -1.80
N ARG A 19 -13.25 -3.87 -1.10
CA ARG A 19 -14.58 -3.89 -1.71
C ARG A 19 -15.20 -2.50 -1.65
N ASP A 20 -15.62 -2.00 -2.80
CA ASP A 20 -16.32 -0.72 -2.97
C ASP A 20 -17.63 -0.98 -3.72
N GLY A 21 -18.71 -1.18 -2.95
CA GLY A 21 -19.99 -1.61 -3.52
C GLY A 21 -19.88 -3.00 -4.14
N GLU A 22 -20.18 -3.11 -5.43
CA GLU A 22 -20.05 -4.35 -6.21
C GLU A 22 -18.65 -4.58 -6.77
N ARG A 23 -17.77 -3.57 -6.69
CA ARG A 23 -16.40 -3.66 -7.20
C ARG A 23 -15.45 -4.19 -6.14
N SER A 24 -14.46 -4.94 -6.57
CA SER A 24 -13.38 -5.44 -5.72
C SER A 24 -12.04 -5.12 -6.38
N PHE A 25 -11.12 -4.63 -5.56
CA PHE A 25 -9.78 -4.24 -5.98
C PHE A 25 -8.76 -4.86 -5.04
N GLY A 26 -7.75 -5.49 -5.60
CA GLY A 26 -6.68 -6.11 -4.85
C GLY A 26 -5.46 -5.23 -4.67
N GLY A 27 -4.69 -5.51 -3.62
CA GLY A 27 -3.40 -4.89 -3.37
C GLY A 27 -2.62 -5.63 -2.29
N GLY A 28 -1.30 -5.55 -2.33
CA GLY A 28 -0.46 -6.37 -1.47
C GLY A 28 1.02 -6.01 -1.54
N LEU A 29 1.80 -6.68 -0.71
CA LEU A 29 3.26 -6.68 -0.78
C LEU A 29 3.69 -7.92 -1.55
N ALA A 30 4.20 -7.72 -2.77
CA ALA A 30 4.77 -8.78 -3.59
C ALA A 30 6.04 -9.35 -2.94
N GLU A 31 6.43 -10.58 -3.31
CA GLU A 31 7.61 -11.24 -2.74
C GLU A 31 8.92 -10.46 -2.95
N ASN A 32 9.01 -9.74 -4.08
CA ASN A 32 10.10 -8.84 -4.42
C ASN A 32 10.12 -7.52 -3.62
N GLY A 33 9.22 -7.34 -2.66
CA GLY A 33 9.17 -6.18 -1.77
C GLY A 33 8.37 -5.00 -2.30
N PHE A 34 7.73 -5.10 -3.47
CA PHE A 34 6.91 -4.00 -4.01
C PHE A 34 5.48 -4.02 -3.46
N LEU A 35 5.03 -2.86 -2.99
CA LEU A 35 3.62 -2.56 -2.80
C LEU A 35 2.98 -2.36 -4.17
N VAL A 36 1.88 -3.08 -4.40
CA VAL A 36 1.11 -2.99 -5.63
C VAL A 36 -0.38 -2.89 -5.33
N SER A 37 -1.13 -2.28 -6.24
CA SER A 37 -2.58 -2.31 -6.25
C SER A 37 -3.10 -2.48 -7.67
N ASP A 38 -4.31 -2.99 -7.81
CA ASP A 38 -4.98 -3.05 -9.10
C ASP A 38 -5.10 -1.62 -9.69
N GLY A 39 -4.71 -1.46 -10.96
CA GLY A 39 -4.68 -0.14 -11.60
C GLY A 39 -6.03 0.59 -11.62
N ALA A 40 -7.14 -0.17 -11.64
CA ALA A 40 -8.51 0.34 -11.61
C ALA A 40 -9.03 0.67 -10.20
N CYS A 41 -8.23 0.48 -9.15
CA CYS A 41 -8.62 0.77 -7.77
C CYS A 41 -8.99 2.25 -7.63
N THR A 42 -10.24 2.51 -7.21
CA THR A 42 -10.75 3.87 -6.97
C THR A 42 -10.28 4.46 -5.65
N GLN A 43 -9.83 3.61 -4.72
CA GLN A 43 -9.46 3.96 -3.35
C GLN A 43 -7.98 3.62 -3.07
N LYS A 44 -7.08 4.04 -3.99
CA LYS A 44 -5.64 3.73 -3.91
C LYS A 44 -4.99 4.20 -2.61
N GLU A 45 -5.36 5.38 -2.10
CA GLU A 45 -4.83 5.88 -0.83
C GLU A 45 -5.25 4.99 0.36
N LEU A 46 -6.52 4.56 0.42
CA LEU A 46 -6.99 3.66 1.47
C LEU A 46 -6.30 2.29 1.39
N MET A 47 -6.11 1.77 0.17
CA MET A 47 -5.31 0.56 -0.05
C MET A 47 -3.88 0.79 0.48
N LEU A 48 -3.20 1.86 0.06
CA LEU A 48 -1.84 2.18 0.49
C LEU A 48 -1.72 2.29 2.02
N ARG A 49 -2.64 3.01 2.67
CA ARG A 49 -2.71 3.11 4.14
C ARG A 49 -2.82 1.73 4.78
N THR A 50 -3.65 0.84 4.22
CA THR A 50 -3.78 -0.53 4.71
C THR A 50 -2.47 -1.30 4.58
N LEU A 51 -1.82 -1.23 3.43
CA LEU A 51 -0.57 -1.94 3.16
C LEU A 51 0.57 -1.42 4.05
N VAL A 52 0.73 -0.09 4.15
CA VAL A 52 1.73 0.55 5.00
C VAL A 52 1.53 0.18 6.47
N ASN A 53 0.29 0.25 6.96
CA ASN A 53 -0.03 -0.17 8.33
C ASN A 53 0.37 -1.64 8.58
N LYS A 54 0.11 -2.52 7.61
CA LYS A 54 0.52 -3.93 7.71
C LYS A 54 2.04 -4.09 7.73
N CYS A 55 2.76 -3.36 6.87
CA CYS A 55 4.23 -3.37 6.84
C CYS A 55 4.85 -2.89 8.16
N MET A 56 4.27 -1.85 8.78
CA MET A 56 4.71 -1.34 10.09
C MET A 56 4.51 -2.38 11.19
N ASN A 57 3.32 -3.01 11.24
CA ASN A 57 3.00 -4.01 12.27
C ASN A 57 3.80 -5.31 12.13
N ASP A 58 4.18 -5.68 10.90
CA ASP A 58 4.96 -6.88 10.62
C ASP A 58 6.48 -6.61 10.59
N PHE A 59 6.90 -5.37 10.92
CA PHE A 59 8.30 -4.95 10.92
C PHE A 59 9.03 -5.27 9.60
N VAL A 60 8.37 -5.01 8.47
CA VAL A 60 8.93 -5.34 7.15
C VAL A 60 10.20 -4.49 6.92
N PRO A 61 11.39 -5.12 6.74
CA PRO A 61 12.66 -4.41 6.73
C PRO A 61 12.77 -3.37 5.62
N GLU A 62 12.26 -3.70 4.44
CA GLU A 62 12.33 -2.83 3.27
C GLU A 62 11.10 -3.05 2.38
N VAL A 63 10.54 -1.94 1.91
CA VAL A 63 9.40 -1.91 0.99
C VAL A 63 9.65 -0.92 -0.14
N PHE A 64 9.15 -1.26 -1.32
CA PHE A 64 9.23 -0.44 -2.51
C PHE A 64 7.84 -0.07 -2.99
N ALA A 65 7.70 1.09 -3.62
CA ALA A 65 6.47 1.52 -4.26
C ALA A 65 6.81 2.31 -5.53
N ARG A 66 5.97 2.20 -6.56
CA ARG A 66 6.03 3.08 -7.74
C ARG A 66 5.20 4.34 -7.51
N GLY A 67 5.47 5.42 -8.22
CA GLY A 67 4.72 6.69 -8.14
C GLY A 67 3.25 6.68 -8.62
N GLU A 68 2.60 5.52 -8.74
CA GLU A 68 1.28 5.34 -9.38
C GLU A 68 0.08 5.39 -8.41
N TRP A 69 0.32 5.78 -7.16
CA TRP A 69 -0.68 5.78 -6.08
C TRP A 69 -1.61 7.00 -6.09
N GLY A 70 -1.28 8.03 -6.87
CA GLY A 70 -2.06 9.28 -6.92
C GLY A 70 -1.94 10.14 -5.66
N VAL A 71 -0.99 9.82 -4.78
CA VAL A 71 -0.69 10.56 -3.54
C VAL A 71 0.82 10.68 -3.36
N ASP A 72 1.26 11.70 -2.62
CA ASP A 72 2.66 11.87 -2.27
C ASP A 72 3.12 10.78 -1.29
N LEU A 73 4.01 9.90 -1.77
CA LEU A 73 4.55 8.78 -1.00
C LEU A 73 5.48 9.23 0.14
N THR A 74 6.06 10.44 0.07
CA THR A 74 6.93 10.95 1.15
C THR A 74 6.16 11.20 2.45
N ARG A 75 4.84 11.44 2.36
CA ARG A 75 3.92 11.51 3.50
C ARG A 75 3.88 10.20 4.27
N PHE A 76 4.04 9.08 3.58
CA PHE A 76 4.08 7.73 4.16
C PHE A 76 5.49 7.31 4.62
N GLY A 77 6.49 8.20 4.53
CA GLY A 77 7.86 7.92 4.94
C GLY A 77 8.71 7.25 3.85
N PHE A 78 8.26 7.28 2.59
CA PHE A 78 9.08 6.84 1.47
C PHE A 78 10.07 7.92 1.02
N GLU A 79 11.22 7.47 0.53
CA GLU A 79 12.27 8.30 -0.06
C GLU A 79 12.60 7.73 -1.44
N GLY A 80 12.78 8.58 -2.45
CA GLY A 80 13.13 8.14 -3.80
C GLY A 80 13.45 9.30 -4.73
N GLU A 81 14.29 9.02 -5.73
CA GLU A 81 14.53 9.86 -6.90
C GLU A 81 14.01 9.11 -8.12
N GLY A 82 13.06 9.69 -8.86
CA GLY A 82 12.49 9.09 -10.07
C GLY A 82 11.22 8.29 -9.82
N GLU A 83 11.11 7.09 -10.40
CA GLU A 83 9.86 6.32 -10.45
C GLU A 83 9.68 5.31 -9.30
N ILE A 84 10.76 5.01 -8.57
CA ILE A 84 10.78 4.01 -7.48
C ILE A 84 11.09 4.70 -6.16
N PHE A 85 10.22 4.44 -5.20
CA PHE A 85 10.29 4.94 -3.84
C PHE A 85 10.56 3.76 -2.91
N ARG A 86 11.38 3.98 -1.87
CA ARG A 86 11.71 2.97 -0.87
C ARG A 86 11.44 3.47 0.54
N SER A 87 11.13 2.56 1.45
CA SER A 87 11.03 2.84 2.88
C SER A 87 11.36 1.60 3.71
N SER A 88 11.61 1.80 5.00
CA SER A 88 11.77 0.75 6.00
C SER A 88 10.71 0.91 7.08
N TRP A 89 10.43 -0.15 7.85
CA TRP A 89 9.46 -0.08 8.96
C TRP A 89 9.76 1.04 9.98
N GLU A 90 11.02 1.46 10.14
CA GLU A 90 11.42 2.56 11.03
C GLU A 90 10.97 3.94 10.52
N LYS A 91 10.87 4.10 9.19
CA LYS A 91 10.51 5.36 8.55
C LYS A 91 9.03 5.42 8.14
N LEU A 92 8.43 4.26 7.87
CA LEU A 92 7.03 4.16 7.49
C LEU A 92 6.13 4.83 8.53
N ARG A 93 5.14 5.58 8.04
CA ARG A 93 4.17 6.28 8.89
C ARG A 93 2.84 6.42 8.18
N LEU A 94 1.77 6.53 8.95
CA LEU A 94 0.46 6.87 8.45
C LEU A 94 0.25 8.37 8.63
N PRO A 95 0.08 9.16 7.56
CA PRO A 95 -0.25 10.57 7.71
C PRO A 95 -1.59 10.71 8.46
N HIS A 96 -1.59 11.51 9.53
CA HIS A 96 -2.77 11.73 10.37
C HIS A 96 -3.81 12.66 9.71
N ASP A 97 -3.45 13.28 8.60
CA ASP A 97 -4.35 14.19 7.88
C ASP A 97 -5.33 13.36 7.05
N CYS A 98 -6.59 13.37 7.47
CA CYS A 98 -7.72 13.10 6.58
C CYS A 98 -7.96 14.35 5.71
N GLY A 99 -7.17 14.51 4.65
CA GLY A 99 -7.44 15.47 3.58
C GLY A 99 -6.44 16.63 3.46
N ASN A 100 -5.89 16.76 2.25
CA ASN A 100 -6.22 17.88 1.37
C ASN A 100 -5.99 17.44 -0.08
#